data_AF-A0A941W288-F1
#
_entry.id   AF-A0A941W288-F1
#
_cell.length_a   1.000
_cell.length_b   1.000
_cell.length_c   1.000
_cell.angle_alpha   90.00
_cell.angle_beta   90.00
_cell.angle_gamma   90.00
#
_symmetry.space_group_name_H-M   'P 1'
#
loop_
_entity.id
_entity.type
_entity.pdbx_description
1 polymer ?
#
loop_
_entity_poly.entity_id
_entity_poly.type
_entity_poly.pdbx_seq_one_letter_code
_entity_poly.pdbx_strand_id
1 'polypeptide(L)'
;MGKKRCSFVKKGKRNCRNLAIEGFTFCEAHISEVDSLIKYRVPDHIVLEPSDNDQGFIFDSNLGHIYFLNSTGLYIYSMMRENKPITVIVKAVARRYGTGSSKFLSDFRNFYDNLMEMGLIVPNEDD
;
A
#
# COMPACT_ATOMS: atom_id res chain seq x y z
N MET A 1 6.90 7.68 -22.21
CA MET A 1 6.51 8.73 -21.23
C MET A 1 7.73 9.13 -20.41
N GLY A 2 7.99 10.44 -20.22
CA GLY A 2 9.12 10.91 -19.42
C GLY A 2 8.91 10.69 -17.91
N LYS A 3 9.97 10.34 -17.18
CA LYS A 3 9.90 10.17 -15.71
C LYS A 3 9.51 11.50 -15.05
N LYS A 4 8.40 11.52 -14.31
CA LYS A 4 7.92 12.69 -13.58
C LYS A 4 8.93 13.08 -12.49
N ARG A 5 9.03 14.38 -12.21
CA ARG A 5 9.85 14.89 -11.10
C ARG A 5 9.04 14.92 -9.80
N CYS A 6 9.74 14.74 -8.69
CA CYS A 6 9.18 14.93 -7.36
C CYS A 6 8.58 16.33 -7.22
N SER A 7 7.32 16.43 -6.81
CA SER A 7 6.63 17.70 -6.58
C SER A 7 6.77 18.21 -5.14
N PHE A 8 7.51 17.50 -4.28
CA PHE A 8 7.64 17.88 -2.87
C PHE A 8 8.40 19.21 -2.72
N VAL A 9 7.77 20.12 -1.95
CA VAL A 9 8.33 21.42 -1.57
C VAL A 9 8.44 21.45 -0.05
N LYS A 10 9.66 21.46 0.47
CA LYS A 10 9.89 21.62 1.91
C LYS A 10 9.58 23.08 2.28
N LYS A 11 8.80 23.33 3.34
CA LYS A 11 8.44 24.69 3.81
C LYS A 11 9.67 25.61 3.76
N GLY A 12 9.60 26.66 2.93
CA GLY A 12 10.66 27.68 2.78
C GLY A 12 11.87 27.30 1.93
N LYS A 13 11.86 26.21 1.15
CA LYS A 13 12.99 25.75 0.31
C LYS A 13 12.61 25.46 -1.15
N ARG A 14 13.66 25.27 -1.98
CA ARG A 14 13.57 24.88 -3.40
C ARG A 14 12.89 23.52 -3.57
N ASN A 15 12.19 23.34 -4.69
CA ASN A 15 11.54 22.09 -5.09
C ASN A 15 12.55 20.93 -5.12
N CYS A 16 12.10 19.74 -4.70
CA CYS A 16 12.86 18.52 -4.92
C CYS A 16 13.09 18.31 -6.42
N ARG A 17 14.31 17.94 -6.82
CA ARG A 17 14.67 17.71 -8.23
C ARG A 17 14.84 16.23 -8.58
N ASN A 18 14.68 15.34 -7.61
CA ASN A 18 14.77 13.90 -7.83
C ASN A 18 13.60 13.41 -8.70
N LEU A 19 13.79 12.26 -9.33
CA LEU A 19 12.73 11.56 -10.04
C LEU A 19 11.69 11.04 -9.04
N ALA A 20 10.42 11.16 -9.38
CA ALA A 20 9.35 10.57 -8.60
C ALA A 20 9.37 9.04 -8.75
N ILE A 21 8.87 8.36 -7.72
CA ILE A 21 8.55 6.93 -7.79
C ILE A 21 7.40 6.76 -8.79
N GLU A 22 7.44 5.72 -9.59
CA GLU A 22 6.36 5.41 -10.52
C GLU A 22 5.02 5.24 -9.79
N GLY A 23 3.95 5.84 -10.33
CA GLY A 23 2.64 5.91 -9.66
C GLY A 23 2.52 7.01 -8.59
N PHE A 24 3.60 7.71 -8.23
CA PHE A 24 3.59 8.74 -7.18
C PHE A 24 4.08 10.10 -7.67
N THR A 25 3.82 11.12 -6.86
CA THR A 25 4.29 12.51 -7.08
C THR A 25 5.56 12.83 -6.30
N PHE A 26 6.06 11.90 -5.47
CA PHE A 26 7.23 12.09 -4.61
C PHE A 26 8.34 11.06 -4.88
N CYS A 27 9.57 11.35 -4.44
CA CYS A 27 10.74 10.48 -4.60
C CYS A 27 11.04 9.66 -3.34
N GLU A 28 12.02 8.75 -3.42
CA GLU A 28 12.41 7.87 -2.31
C GLU A 28 12.75 8.62 -1.00
N ALA A 29 13.39 9.80 -1.10
CA ALA A 29 13.70 10.63 0.07
C ALA A 29 12.47 11.21 0.79
N HIS A 30 11.30 11.14 0.16
CA HIS A 30 10.03 11.65 0.69
C HIS A 30 8.97 10.54 0.82
N ILE A 31 9.40 9.27 0.95
CA ILE A 31 8.48 8.17 1.24
C ILE A 31 7.70 8.40 2.54
N SER A 32 8.24 9.16 3.49
CA SER A 32 7.53 9.56 4.72
C SER A 32 6.17 10.20 4.47
N GLU A 33 5.97 10.81 3.30
CA GLU A 33 4.73 11.52 2.98
C GLU A 33 3.62 10.56 2.50
N VAL A 34 3.93 9.29 2.22
CA VAL A 34 2.94 8.35 1.68
C VAL A 34 1.75 8.14 2.61
N ASP A 35 1.98 8.16 3.93
CA ASP A 35 0.91 7.96 4.93
C ASP A 35 -0.09 9.13 4.96
N SER A 36 0.32 10.31 4.47
CA SER A 36 -0.59 11.46 4.32
C SER A 36 -1.45 11.38 3.06
N LEU A 37 -1.00 10.60 2.06
CA LEU A 37 -1.63 10.49 0.75
C LEU A 37 -2.46 9.20 0.62
N ILE A 38 -2.07 8.15 1.32
CA ILE A 38 -2.73 6.85 1.29
C ILE A 38 -3.23 6.56 2.70
N LYS A 39 -4.53 6.71 2.88
CA LYS A 39 -5.27 6.30 4.07
C LYS A 39 -6.34 5.32 3.66
N TYR A 40 -6.44 4.24 4.41
CA TYR A 40 -7.36 3.17 4.10
C TYR A 40 -7.86 2.54 5.39
N ARG A 41 -9.00 1.88 5.29
CA ARG A 41 -9.50 0.96 6.30
C ARG A 41 -10.05 -0.29 5.61
N VAL A 42 -10.01 -1.41 6.33
CA VAL A 42 -10.65 -2.65 5.90
C VAL A 42 -12.10 -2.62 6.39
N PRO A 43 -13.12 -2.77 5.53
CA PRO A 43 -14.51 -2.84 5.98
C PRO A 43 -14.79 -4.06 6.88
N ASP A 44 -15.73 -3.94 7.80
CA ASP A 44 -16.00 -4.99 8.81
C ASP A 44 -16.47 -6.32 8.23
N HIS A 45 -17.13 -6.29 7.07
CA HIS A 45 -17.62 -7.47 6.36
C HIS A 45 -16.51 -8.19 5.58
N ILE A 46 -15.30 -7.62 5.53
CA ILE A 46 -14.15 -8.21 4.87
C ILE A 46 -13.29 -8.93 5.91
N VAL A 47 -13.19 -10.24 5.76
CA VAL A 47 -12.48 -11.12 6.69
C VAL A 47 -11.25 -11.69 6.01
N LEU A 48 -10.10 -11.64 6.70
CA LEU A 48 -8.90 -12.35 6.27
C LEU A 48 -8.85 -13.70 6.99
N GLU A 49 -8.90 -14.78 6.21
CA GLU A 49 -8.80 -16.15 6.71
C GLU A 49 -7.41 -16.72 6.36
N PRO A 50 -6.52 -16.87 7.36
CA PRO A 50 -5.24 -17.53 7.16
C PRO A 50 -5.42 -19.05 7.03
N SER A 51 -4.64 -19.66 6.16
CA SER A 51 -4.46 -21.11 6.05
C SER A 51 -3.03 -21.47 6.48
N ASP A 52 -2.81 -22.73 6.82
CA ASP A 52 -1.47 -23.27 6.99
C ASP A 52 -0.63 -23.04 5.71
N ASN A 53 0.70 -22.91 5.88
CA ASN A 53 1.72 -22.73 4.81
C ASN A 53 1.71 -21.39 4.04
N ASP A 54 1.59 -20.23 4.71
CA ASP A 54 1.62 -18.89 4.08
C ASP A 54 0.54 -18.69 2.98
N GLN A 55 -0.55 -19.45 3.07
CA GLN A 55 -1.72 -19.34 2.20
C GLN A 55 -2.86 -18.68 2.96
N GLY A 56 -3.79 -18.07 2.23
CA GLY A 56 -4.95 -17.43 2.82
C GLY A 56 -5.82 -16.78 1.77
N PHE A 57 -7.02 -16.40 2.19
CA PHE A 57 -7.98 -15.73 1.34
C PHE A 57 -8.70 -14.61 2.09
N ILE A 58 -9.19 -13.65 1.31
CA ILE A 58 -10.12 -12.64 1.77
C ILE A 58 -11.53 -13.16 1.48
N PHE A 59 -12.40 -13.11 2.48
CA PHE A 59 -13.82 -13.40 2.35
C PHE A 59 -14.63 -12.12 2.49
N ASP A 60 -15.39 -11.78 1.46
CA ASP A 60 -16.42 -10.75 1.50
C ASP A 60 -17.73 -11.39 1.96
N SER A 61 -18.11 -11.17 3.22
CA SER A 61 -19.31 -11.75 3.80
C SER A 61 -20.62 -11.13 3.29
N ASN A 62 -20.58 -9.97 2.62
CA ASN A 62 -21.75 -9.35 2.02
C ASN A 62 -22.06 -9.97 0.65
N LEU A 63 -21.04 -10.22 -0.16
CA LEU A 63 -21.20 -10.73 -1.52
C LEU A 63 -20.99 -12.25 -1.64
N GLY A 64 -20.42 -12.88 -0.61
CA GLY A 64 -20.03 -14.29 -0.64
C GLY A 64 -18.81 -14.56 -1.52
N HIS A 65 -18.03 -13.54 -1.87
CA HIS A 65 -16.86 -13.67 -2.73
C HIS A 65 -15.61 -14.08 -1.94
N ILE A 66 -14.75 -14.87 -2.59
CA ILE A 66 -13.48 -15.32 -2.04
C ILE A 66 -12.35 -14.88 -2.97
N TYR A 67 -11.33 -14.24 -2.41
CA TYR A 67 -10.17 -13.75 -3.13
C TYR A 67 -8.90 -14.37 -2.58
N PHE A 68 -8.19 -15.14 -3.40
CA PHE A 68 -6.94 -15.75 -3.00
C PHE A 68 -5.77 -14.77 -3.11
N LEU A 69 -4.95 -14.72 -2.05
CA LEU A 69 -3.72 -13.94 -2.05
C LEU A 69 -2.51 -14.87 -2.15
N ASN A 70 -1.48 -14.42 -2.87
CA ASN A 70 -0.17 -15.04 -2.73
C ASN A 70 0.45 -14.67 -1.38
N SER A 71 1.56 -15.32 -1.00
CA SER A 71 2.20 -15.13 0.31
C SER A 71 2.59 -13.67 0.60
N THR A 72 3.04 -12.92 -0.42
CA THR A 72 3.36 -11.49 -0.29
C THR A 72 2.11 -10.64 -0.07
N GLY A 73 1.06 -10.87 -0.87
CA GLY A 73 -0.23 -10.18 -0.74
C GLY A 73 -0.88 -10.45 0.61
N LEU A 74 -0.82 -11.70 1.09
CA LEU A 74 -1.33 -12.10 2.41
C LEU A 74 -0.60 -11.35 3.54
N TYR A 75 0.73 -11.28 3.46
CA TYR A 75 1.53 -10.56 4.45
C TYR A 75 1.27 -9.05 4.44
N ILE A 76 1.10 -8.45 3.27
CA ILE A 76 0.74 -7.03 3.16
C ILE A 76 -0.66 -6.80 3.73
N TYR A 77 -1.63 -7.62 3.32
CA TYR A 77 -3.03 -7.46 3.69
C TYR A 77 -3.26 -7.70 5.19
N SER A 78 -2.52 -8.61 5.83
CA SER A 78 -2.60 -8.79 7.29
C SER A 78 -2.18 -7.53 8.05
N MET A 79 -1.10 -6.87 7.62
CA MET A 79 -0.71 -5.56 8.18
C MET A 79 -1.74 -4.48 7.87
N MET A 80 -2.39 -4.54 6.70
CA MET A 80 -3.47 -3.60 6.37
C MET A 80 -4.70 -3.78 7.29
N ARG A 81 -5.08 -5.02 7.59
CA ARG A 81 -6.11 -5.36 8.58
C ARG A 81 -5.81 -4.81 9.97
N GLU A 82 -4.54 -4.71 10.34
CA GLU A 82 -4.09 -4.08 11.59
C GLU A 82 -3.98 -2.54 11.51
N ASN A 83 -4.48 -1.92 10.44
CA ASN A 83 -4.40 -0.49 10.15
C ASN A 83 -2.97 0.07 10.25
N LYS A 84 -1.96 -0.70 9.83
CA LYS A 84 -0.58 -0.21 9.84
C LYS A 84 -0.40 0.92 8.81
N PRO A 85 0.35 1.98 9.13
CA PRO A 85 0.73 2.98 8.14
C PRO A 85 1.48 2.35 6.96
N ILE A 86 1.31 2.90 5.75
CA ILE A 86 1.99 2.41 4.55
C ILE A 86 3.50 2.45 4.71
N THR A 87 4.09 3.46 5.36
CA THR A 87 5.54 3.50 5.62
C THR A 87 6.02 2.31 6.47
N VAL A 88 5.19 1.82 7.39
CA VAL A 88 5.50 0.64 8.22
C VAL A 88 5.48 -0.62 7.36
N ILE A 89 4.43 -0.78 6.54
CA ILE A 89 4.29 -1.89 5.59
C ILE A 89 5.48 -1.93 4.63
N VAL A 90 5.84 -0.78 4.03
CA VAL A 90 6.98 -0.65 3.11
C VAL A 90 8.26 -1.15 3.75
N LYS A 91 8.57 -0.68 4.97
CA LYS A 91 9.78 -1.10 5.68
C LYS A 91 9.78 -2.59 6.01
N ALA A 92 8.64 -3.13 6.42
CA ALA A 92 8.49 -4.53 6.77
C ALA A 92 8.71 -5.45 5.55
N VAL A 93 8.08 -5.12 4.42
CA VAL A 93 8.20 -5.89 3.18
C VAL A 93 9.59 -5.74 2.57
N ALA A 94 10.13 -4.52 2.50
CA ALA A 94 11.49 -4.27 2.02
C ALA A 94 12.52 -5.10 2.78
N ARG A 95 12.41 -5.15 4.12
CA ARG A 95 13.26 -5.98 4.98
C ARG A 95 13.03 -7.48 4.77
N ARG A 96 11.79 -7.93 4.68
CA ARG A 96 11.44 -9.35 4.57
C ARG A 96 11.94 -9.97 3.26
N TYR A 97 11.84 -9.24 2.15
CA TYR A 97 12.11 -9.76 0.82
C TYR A 97 13.38 -9.18 0.17
N GLY A 98 14.13 -8.32 0.88
CA GLY A 98 15.35 -7.69 0.36
C GLY A 98 15.10 -6.76 -0.83
N THR A 99 13.92 -6.13 -0.90
CA THR A 99 13.55 -5.24 -2.01
C THR A 99 13.75 -3.78 -1.63
N GLY A 100 14.04 -2.93 -2.61
CA GLY A 100 14.10 -1.48 -2.39
C GLY A 100 12.71 -0.88 -2.17
N SER A 101 12.58 0.02 -1.21
CA SER A 101 11.31 0.67 -0.84
C SER A 101 10.58 1.33 -2.03
N SER A 102 11.33 1.94 -2.94
CA SER A 102 10.79 2.58 -4.14
C SER A 102 10.20 1.58 -5.13
N LYS A 103 10.87 0.44 -5.33
CA LYS A 103 10.34 -0.66 -6.16
C LYS A 103 9.09 -1.25 -5.54
N PHE A 104 9.13 -1.56 -4.24
CA PHE A 104 7.97 -2.07 -3.52
C PHE A 104 6.78 -1.12 -3.59
N LEU A 105 6.97 0.19 -3.40
CA LEU A 105 5.86 1.15 -3.48
C LEU A 105 5.19 1.18 -4.86
N SER A 106 5.98 1.08 -5.93
CA SER A 106 5.45 0.98 -7.29
C SER A 106 4.58 -0.27 -7.47
N ASP A 107 5.06 -1.43 -7.01
CA ASP A 107 4.31 -2.69 -7.10
C ASP A 107 3.07 -2.67 -6.18
N PHE A 108 3.23 -2.13 -4.97
CA PHE A 108 2.18 -1.96 -3.98
C PHE A 108 1.06 -1.05 -4.48
N ARG A 109 1.36 -0.05 -5.31
CA ARG A 109 0.34 0.86 -5.85
C ARG A 109 -0.73 0.10 -6.61
N ASN A 110 -0.33 -0.80 -7.52
CA ASN A 110 -1.28 -1.61 -8.29
C ASN A 110 -2.07 -2.55 -7.39
N PHE A 111 -1.42 -3.14 -6.38
CA PHE A 111 -2.11 -3.99 -5.41
C PHE A 111 -3.15 -3.21 -4.61
N TYR A 112 -2.79 -2.02 -4.11
CA TYR A 112 -3.68 -1.12 -3.39
C TYR A 112 -4.88 -0.68 -4.24
N ASP A 113 -4.63 -0.22 -5.47
CA ASP A 113 -5.67 0.25 -6.38
C ASP A 113 -6.66 -0.89 -6.70
N ASN A 114 -6.17 -2.13 -6.93
CA ASN A 114 -7.04 -3.29 -7.12
C ASN A 114 -7.91 -3.59 -5.88
N LEU A 115 -7.34 -3.52 -4.67
CA LEU A 115 -8.11 -3.74 -3.44
C LEU A 115 -9.20 -2.67 -3.25
N MET A 116 -8.91 -1.41 -3.60
CA MET A 116 -9.88 -0.31 -3.56
C MET A 116 -11.01 -0.52 -4.58
N GLU A 117 -10.66 -0.84 -5.83
CA GLU A 117 -11.64 -1.09 -6.89
C GLU A 117 -12.58 -2.26 -6.57
N MET A 118 -12.06 -3.30 -5.92
CA MET A 118 -12.85 -4.45 -5.46
C MET A 118 -13.62 -4.18 -4.16
N GLY A 119 -13.45 -3.02 -3.51
CA GLY A 119 -14.07 -2.71 -2.22
C GLY A 119 -13.52 -3.49 -1.02
N LEU A 120 -12.37 -4.17 -1.18
CA LEU A 120 -11.72 -4.94 -0.10
C LEU A 120 -10.98 -4.03 0.89
N ILE A 121 -10.75 -2.78 0.51
CA ILE A 121 -10.38 -1.67 1.35
C ILE A 121 -11.15 -0.43 0.86
N VAL A 122 -11.32 0.55 1.73
CA VAL A 122 -11.96 1.83 1.38
C VAL A 122 -11.11 3.00 1.90
N PRO A 123 -11.25 4.21 1.32
CA PRO A 123 -10.60 5.39 1.87
C PRO A 123 -10.93 5.53 3.37
N ASN A 124 -9.90 5.79 4.18
CA ASN A 124 -10.10 6.24 5.54
C ASN A 124 -10.02 7.77 5.54
N GLU A 125 -11.17 8.39 5.32
CA GLU A 125 -11.34 9.81 5.56
C GLU A 125 -11.38 9.96 7.08
N ASP A 126 -10.38 10.64 7.65
CA ASP A 126 -10.48 11.06 9.05
C ASP A 126 -11.67 12.05 9.13
N ASP A 127 -12.67 11.74 9.95
CA ASP A 127 -13.71 12.71 10.35
C ASP A 127 -13.08 13.92 11.09
#